data_AF-A0A1B2YTJ3-F1
#
_entry.id   AF-A0A1B2YTJ3-F1
#
_cell.length_a   1.000
_cell.length_b   1.000
_cell.length_c   1.000
_cell.angle_alpha   90.00
_cell.angle_beta   90.00
_cell.angle_gamma   90.00
#
_symmetry.space_group_name_H-M   'P 1'
#
loop_
_entity.id
_entity.type
_entity.pdbx_description
1 polymer ?
#
loop_
_entity_poly.entity_id
_entity_poly.type
_entity_poly.pdbx_seq_one_letter_code
_entity_poly.pdbx_strand_id
1 'polypeptide(L)'
;MEKQKLPNVTISLVLGIISFIACCFTSGFGGVVLSGIALFLANKDKKTAAEDPELYENYGQLKTARIIAIIGLVLGALMVLAFIGMLIAFGGYAGMEEWQQQQLEQMGGSY
;
A
#
# COMPACT_ATOMS: atom_id res chain seq x y z
N MET A 1 19.37 29.85 -13.62
CA MET A 1 18.97 29.12 -12.41
C MET A 1 19.11 27.64 -12.71
N GLU A 2 19.92 26.89 -11.96
CA GLU A 2 19.90 25.42 -12.04
C GLU A 2 18.56 24.93 -11.47
N LYS A 3 17.85 24.08 -12.23
CA LYS A 3 16.60 23.47 -11.76
C LYS A 3 16.94 22.40 -10.73
N GLN A 4 16.43 22.53 -9.51
CA GLN A 4 16.61 21.52 -8.46
C GLN A 4 15.61 20.37 -8.63
N LYS A 5 16.03 19.17 -8.19
CA LYS A 5 15.14 18.01 -8.09
C LYS A 5 14.51 17.99 -6.70
N LEU A 6 13.20 17.76 -6.63
CA LEU A 6 12.54 17.57 -5.34
C LEU A 6 13.04 16.25 -4.71
N PRO A 7 13.55 16.28 -3.47
CA PRO A 7 14.11 15.10 -2.83
C PRO A 7 13.05 14.05 -2.47
N ASN A 8 11.80 14.46 -2.17
CA ASN A 8 10.81 13.51 -1.68
C ASN A 8 9.98 12.81 -2.77
N VAL A 9 10.08 13.24 -4.04
CA VAL A 9 9.42 12.60 -5.17
C VAL A 9 9.91 11.16 -5.35
N THR A 10 11.23 10.96 -5.36
CA THR A 10 11.84 9.63 -5.50
C THR A 10 11.49 8.74 -4.31
N ILE A 11 11.55 9.27 -3.08
CA ILE A 11 11.22 8.53 -1.86
C ILE A 11 9.74 8.10 -1.88
N SER A 12 8.84 9.00 -2.24
CA SER A 12 7.40 8.71 -2.32
C SER A 12 7.09 7.66 -3.40
N LEU A 13 7.80 7.70 -4.53
CA LEU A 13 7.66 6.69 -5.60
C LEU A 13 8.15 5.31 -5.15
N VAL A 14 9.31 5.25 -4.48
CA VAL A 14 9.87 3.99 -3.94
C VAL A 14 8.98 3.43 -2.83
N LEU A 15 8.51 4.26 -1.90
CA LEU A 15 7.56 3.83 -0.86
C LEU A 15 6.24 3.32 -1.47
N GLY A 16 5.76 3.94 -2.55
CA GLY A 16 4.58 3.50 -3.29
C GLY A 16 4.77 2.13 -3.94
N ILE A 17 5.93 1.83 -4.52
CA ILE A 17 6.23 0.51 -5.10
C ILE A 17 6.36 -0.55 -4.00
N ILE A 18 7.07 -0.21 -2.91
CA ILE A 18 7.23 -1.11 -1.76
C ILE A 18 5.87 -1.42 -1.11
N SER A 19 4.90 -0.50 -1.14
CA SER A 19 3.59 -0.75 -0.56
C SER A 19 2.82 -1.87 -1.25
N PHE A 20 3.02 -2.10 -2.56
CA PHE A 20 2.45 -3.25 -3.27
C PHE A 20 3.01 -4.58 -2.76
N ILE A 21 4.32 -4.62 -2.51
CA ILE A 21 4.97 -5.81 -1.95
C ILE A 21 4.50 -6.03 -0.51
N ALA A 22 4.48 -4.97 0.31
CA ALA A 22 4.03 -5.02 1.69
C ALA A 22 2.53 -5.37 1.84
N CYS A 23 1.70 -5.06 0.83
CA CYS A 23 0.28 -5.43 0.82
C CYS A 23 0.09 -6.95 0.89
N CYS A 24 0.89 -7.72 0.16
CA CYS A 24 0.78 -9.18 0.09
C CYS A 24 1.39 -9.90 1.31
N PHE A 25 2.43 -9.33 1.94
CA PHE A 25 3.16 -9.99 3.03
C PHE A 25 2.66 -9.64 4.43
N THR A 26 1.86 -8.58 4.60
CA THR A 26 1.43 -8.08 5.93
C THR A 26 -0.08 -7.88 6.01
N SER A 27 -0.86 -8.81 5.43
CA SER A 27 -2.34 -8.81 5.49
C SER A 27 -2.97 -7.48 5.06
N GLY A 28 -2.36 -6.76 4.11
CA GLY A 28 -2.80 -5.44 3.64
C GLY A 28 -2.45 -4.25 4.54
N PHE A 29 -2.17 -4.46 5.83
CA PHE A 29 -2.01 -3.36 6.80
C PHE A 29 -0.74 -2.54 6.56
N GLY A 30 0.38 -3.21 6.30
CA GLY A 30 1.65 -2.56 5.97
C GLY A 30 1.56 -1.73 4.69
N GLY A 31 0.83 -2.22 3.70
CA GLY A 31 0.58 -1.51 2.44
C GLY A 31 -0.20 -0.20 2.63
N VAL A 32 -1.21 -0.19 3.50
CA VAL A 32 -2.00 1.02 3.79
C VAL A 32 -1.15 2.08 4.51
N VAL A 33 -0.37 1.69 5.53
CA VAL A 33 0.46 2.63 6.30
C VAL A 33 1.56 3.25 5.41
N LEU A 34 2.28 2.42 4.65
CA LEU A 34 3.33 2.90 3.75
C LEU A 34 2.78 3.82 2.64
N SER A 35 1.63 3.48 2.06
CA SER A 35 0.95 4.32 1.07
C SER A 35 0.49 5.65 1.66
N GLY A 36 0.03 5.65 2.91
CA GLY A 36 -0.34 6.87 3.64
C GLY A 36 0.85 7.79 3.88
N ILE A 37 1.99 7.24 4.30
CA ILE A 37 3.24 8.01 4.49
C ILE A 37 3.73 8.57 3.14
N ALA A 38 3.70 7.76 2.07
CA ALA A 38 4.07 8.20 0.73
C ALA A 38 3.21 9.39 0.26
N LEU A 39 1.89 9.33 0.49
CA LEU A 39 0.95 10.40 0.16
C LEU A 39 1.21 11.67 0.97
N PHE A 40 1.51 11.53 2.27
CA PHE A 40 1.84 12.66 3.13
C PHE A 40 3.11 13.38 2.64
N LEU A 41 4.15 12.62 2.30
CA LEU A 41 5.41 13.16 1.81
C LEU A 41 5.24 13.87 0.44
N ALA A 42 4.46 13.29 -0.47
CA ALA A 42 4.13 13.91 -1.75
C ALA A 42 3.26 15.17 -1.60
N ASN A 43 2.37 15.22 -0.61
CA ASN A 43 1.61 16.43 -0.30
C ASN A 43 2.49 17.56 0.23
N LYS A 44 3.50 17.22 1.03
CA LYS A 44 4.47 18.18 1.55
C LYS A 44 5.31 18.78 0.43
N ASP A 45 5.82 17.93 -0.47
CA ASP A 45 6.56 18.37 -1.67
C ASP A 45 5.70 19.22 -2.61
N LYS A 46 4.41 18.89 -2.76
CA LYS A 46 3.50 19.73 -3.56
C LYS A 46 3.34 21.13 -2.99
N LYS A 47 3.34 21.27 -1.67
CA LYS A 47 3.25 22.58 -1.02
C LYS A 47 4.51 23.40 -1.30
N THR A 48 5.68 22.79 -1.14
CA THR A 48 6.98 23.43 -1.42
C THR A 48 7.16 23.77 -2.90
N ALA A 49 6.74 22.90 -3.81
CA ALA A 49 6.78 23.20 -5.24
C ALA A 49 5.68 24.17 -5.71
N ALA A 50 4.67 24.46 -4.89
CA ALA A 50 3.68 25.50 -5.19
C ALA A 50 4.20 26.91 -4.84
N GLU A 51 5.19 27.00 -3.94
CA GLU A 51 5.86 28.25 -3.60
C GLU A 51 6.82 28.71 -4.70
N ASP A 52 7.48 27.77 -5.39
CA ASP A 52 8.37 28.10 -6.52
C ASP A 52 8.41 26.99 -7.60
N PRO A 53 7.42 26.95 -8.52
CA PRO A 53 7.30 25.88 -9.50
C PRO A 53 8.36 25.93 -10.62
N GLU A 54 8.99 27.09 -10.88
CA GLU A 54 10.01 27.23 -11.92
C GLU A 54 11.38 26.69 -11.50
N LEU A 55 11.62 26.58 -10.19
CA LEU A 55 12.85 26.04 -9.63
C LEU A 55 12.95 24.51 -9.79
N TYR A 56 11.84 23.81 -10.04
CA TYR A 56 11.79 22.36 -9.97
C TYR A 56 11.52 21.64 -11.29
N GLU A 57 12.43 20.74 -11.68
CA GLU A 57 12.29 19.95 -12.91
C GLU A 57 11.33 18.75 -12.76
N ASN A 58 11.20 18.21 -11.53
CA ASN A 58 10.49 16.95 -11.26
C ASN A 58 9.04 17.12 -10.81
N TYR A 59 8.43 18.28 -11.05
CA TYR A 59 7.03 18.54 -10.73
C TYR A 59 6.07 17.57 -11.44
N GLY A 60 6.44 17.09 -12.63
CA GLY A 60 5.70 16.03 -13.33
C GLY A 60 5.70 14.70 -12.57
N GLN A 61 6.87 14.26 -12.08
CA GLN A 61 6.99 13.03 -11.31
C GLN A 61 6.28 13.09 -9.95
N LEU A 62 6.20 14.27 -9.34
CA LEU A 62 5.41 14.48 -8.12
C LEU A 62 3.95 14.08 -8.31
N LYS A 63 3.32 14.47 -9.44
CA LYS A 63 1.95 14.09 -9.75
C LYS A 63 1.81 12.58 -9.88
N THR A 64 2.75 11.94 -10.58
CA THR A 64 2.79 10.49 -10.74
C THR A 64 2.92 9.77 -9.39
N ALA A 65 3.86 10.19 -8.54
CA ALA A 65 4.05 9.60 -7.21
C ALA A 65 2.77 9.70 -6.37
N ARG A 66 2.06 10.83 -6.45
CA ARG A 66 0.77 11.00 -5.76
C ARG A 66 -0.30 10.06 -6.28
N ILE A 67 -0.41 9.88 -7.59
CA ILE A 67 -1.38 8.96 -8.20
C ILE A 67 -1.08 7.53 -7.75
N ILE A 68 0.18 7.11 -7.79
CA ILE A 68 0.61 5.78 -7.35
C ILE A 68 0.29 5.57 -5.86
N ALA A 69 0.57 6.54 -5.00
CA ALA A 69 0.26 6.45 -3.57
C ALA A 69 -1.26 6.32 -3.30
N ILE A 70 -2.10 7.02 -4.06
CA ILE A 70 -3.57 6.89 -3.96
C ILE A 70 -4.02 5.50 -4.40
N ILE A 71 -3.49 5.00 -5.52
CA ILE A 71 -3.82 3.66 -6.02
C ILE A 71 -3.43 2.58 -4.99
N GLY A 72 -2.23 2.69 -4.42
CA GLY A 72 -1.75 1.77 -3.37
C GLY A 72 -2.62 1.82 -2.12
N LEU A 73 -3.06 3.01 -1.69
CA LEU A 73 -3.97 3.18 -0.56
C LEU A 73 -5.33 2.52 -0.83
N VAL A 74 -5.90 2.73 -2.02
CA VAL A 74 -7.21 2.17 -2.39
C VAL A 74 -7.15 0.64 -2.49
N LEU A 75 -6.11 0.09 -3.13
CA LEU A 75 -5.89 -1.35 -3.20
C LEU A 75 -5.68 -1.97 -1.82
N GLY A 76 -4.87 -1.33 -0.97
CA GLY A 76 -4.67 -1.78 0.42
C GLY A 76 -5.98 -1.77 1.22
N ALA A 77 -6.79 -0.72 1.09
CA ALA A 77 -8.09 -0.62 1.76
C ALA A 77 -9.08 -1.69 1.29
N LEU A 78 -9.16 -1.93 -0.02
CA LEU A 78 -9.98 -3.01 -0.59
C LEU A 78 -9.56 -4.38 -0.07
N MET A 79 -8.25 -4.63 0.05
CA MET A 79 -7.75 -5.91 0.53
C MET A 79 -8.05 -6.12 2.02
N VAL A 80 -7.92 -5.08 2.85
CA VAL A 80 -8.34 -5.13 4.25
C VAL A 80 -9.84 -5.40 4.38
N LEU A 81 -10.68 -4.76 3.57
CA LEU A 81 -12.12 -5.02 3.54
C LEU A 81 -12.45 -6.45 3.12
N ALA A 82 -11.76 -6.97 2.10
CA ALA A 82 -11.91 -8.37 1.67
C ALA A 82 -11.51 -9.34 2.79
N PHE A 83 -10.43 -9.05 3.51
CA PHE A 83 -9.97 -9.86 4.64
C PHE A 83 -10.99 -9.88 5.79
N ILE A 84 -11.56 -8.71 6.13
CA ILE A 84 -12.64 -8.62 7.12
C ILE A 84 -13.89 -9.38 6.65
N GLY A 85 -14.26 -9.25 5.37
CA GLY A 85 -15.38 -9.99 4.78
C GLY A 85 -15.19 -11.50 4.84
N MET A 86 -13.97 -11.98 4.56
CA MET A 86 -13.62 -13.39 4.68
C MET A 86 -13.71 -13.87 6.13
N LEU A 87 -13.17 -13.11 7.08
CA LEU A 87 -13.27 -13.44 8.50
C LEU A 87 -14.72 -13.55 8.96
N ILE A 88 -15.62 -12.68 8.51
CA ILE A 88 -17.04 -12.75 8.85
C ILE A 88 -17.71 -13.95 8.15
N ALA A 89 -17.42 -14.18 6.87
CA ALA A 89 -18.02 -15.26 6.08
C ALA A 89 -17.66 -16.66 6.59
N PHE A 90 -16.43 -16.86 7.07
CA PHE A 90 -15.98 -18.13 7.66
C PHE A 90 -16.34 -18.28 9.15
N GLY A 91 -17.16 -17.39 9.73
CA GLY A 91 -17.57 -17.50 11.14
C GLY A 91 -16.48 -17.11 12.14
N GLY A 92 -15.51 -16.30 11.72
CA GLY A 92 -14.35 -15.89 12.51
C GLY A 92 -13.16 -16.84 12.36
N TYR A 93 -12.17 -16.68 13.24
CA TYR A 93 -11.01 -17.58 13.28
C TYR A 93 -11.39 -19.05 13.52
N ALA A 94 -12.50 -19.30 14.22
CA ALA A 94 -12.95 -20.64 14.59
C ALA A 94 -13.33 -21.51 13.38
N GLY A 95 -14.07 -20.98 12.39
CA GLY A 95 -14.43 -21.76 11.20
C GLY A 95 -13.26 -21.98 10.24
N MET A 96 -12.23 -21.13 10.29
CA MET A 96 -10.96 -21.36 9.58
C MET A 96 -10.17 -22.50 10.22
N GLU A 97 -10.12 -22.60 11.55
CA GLU A 97 -9.48 -23.73 12.25
C GLU A 97 -10.18 -25.06 11.96
N GLU A 98 -11.51 -25.10 11.98
CA GLU A 98 -12.28 -26.32 11.67
C GLU A 98 -12.06 -26.77 10.21
N TRP A 99 -12.07 -25.84 9.25
CA TRP A 99 -11.79 -26.15 7.85
C TRP A 99 -10.36 -26.64 7.65
N GLN A 100 -9.40 -26.05 8.37
CA GLN A 100 -8.00 -26.46 8.33
C GLN A 100 -7.78 -27.84 8.97
N GLN A 101 -8.45 -28.15 10.07
CA GLN A 101 -8.40 -29.48 10.68
C GLN A 101 -9.01 -30.55 9.78
N GLN A 102 -10.17 -30.30 9.17
CA GLN A 102 -10.79 -31.26 8.24
C GLN A 102 -9.90 -31.57 7.04
N GLN A 103 -9.17 -30.57 6.50
CA GLN A 103 -8.21 -30.82 5.43
C GLN A 103 -6.98 -31.63 5.89
N LEU A 104 -6.48 -31.36 7.10
CA LEU A 104 -5.40 -32.13 7.70
C LEU A 104 -5.80 -33.58 7.97
N GLU A 105 -7.04 -33.83 8.40
CA GLU A 105 -7.59 -35.16 8.59
C GLU A 105 -7.76 -35.90 7.25
N GLN A 106 -8.20 -35.21 6.19
CA GLN A 106 -8.28 -35.80 4.84
C GLN A 106 -6.91 -36.12 4.22
N MET A 107 -5.86 -35.34 4.54
CA MET A 107 -4.49 -35.63 4.08
C MET A 107 -3.71 -36.58 5.01
N GLY A 108 -4.09 -36.67 6.29
CA GLY A 108 -3.47 -37.56 7.28
C GLY A 108 -4.06 -38.98 7.29
N GLY A 109 -5.25 -39.18 6.72
CA GLY A 109 -5.91 -40.49 6.62
C GLY A 109 -5.46 -41.36 5.43
N SER A 110 -4.42 -40.98 4.68
CA SER A 110 -3.94 -41.72 3.50
C SER A 110 -2.62 -42.49 3.70
N TYR A 111 -2.27 -42.86 4.94
CA TYR A 111 -1.18 -43.79 5.25
C TYR A 111 -1.60 -44.85 6.27
#